data_AF-A0A9D4IPL2-F1
#
_entry.id   AF-A0A9D4IPL2-F1
#
_cell.length_a   1.000
_cell.length_b   1.000
_cell.length_c   1.000
_cell.angle_alpha   90.00
_cell.angle_beta   90.00
_cell.angle_gamma   90.00
#
_symmetry.space_group_name_H-M   'P 1'
#
loop_
_entity.id
_entity.type
_entity.pdbx_description
1 polymer ?
#
loop_
_entity_poly.entity_id
_entity_poly.type
_entity_poly.pdbx_seq_one_letter_code
_entity_poly.pdbx_strand_id
1 'polypeptide(L)'
;MPVSELNLQVNISVGGVPFKQDKHLMFIFWGIILPVIGSFGLIGNMLNIIVLFRREMKSTTVYFLRTLVLTDTGIIVGCILGLSSISITQLHPDNPAMNYYTHVIYPHMYTPINFIVMALQFTNVWVTVAVTIERYIAICHPFSADFVRNKRNTFILIGCICVIAIAYNIPRCFATKVTECDNRTECVTSCVGNRSECRSGAMPNVTECDNITDCITPCDDNKRYCLSLVTTDLGRTEGYEQYYSVYAYMVVIYIVPLVILIILNILLIIELMRMRKRRSATFPSPNENSETNMSIVLILIVVVFILCQTPGLVAQFGF
;
A
#
# COMPACT_ATOMS: atom_id res chain seq x y z
N MET A 1 -8.02 11.11 -29.00
CA MET A 1 -6.90 11.25 -28.04
C MET A 1 -6.56 9.85 -27.57
N PRO A 2 -5.29 9.41 -27.66
CA PRO A 2 -4.97 8.01 -27.47
C PRO A 2 -5.28 7.61 -26.02
N VAL A 3 -5.98 6.48 -25.89
CA VAL A 3 -6.28 5.84 -24.62
C VAL A 3 -4.93 5.33 -24.11
N SER A 4 -4.37 5.97 -23.08
CA SER A 4 -3.21 5.42 -22.40
C SER A 4 -3.63 4.13 -21.73
N GLU A 5 -3.30 3.01 -22.39
CA GLU A 5 -3.28 1.71 -21.74
C GLU A 5 -2.37 1.82 -20.52
N LEU A 6 -2.78 1.21 -19.40
CA LEU A 6 -1.89 1.00 -18.28
C LEU A 6 -0.89 -0.08 -18.70
N ASN A 7 0.08 0.32 -19.53
CA ASN A 7 1.32 -0.40 -19.63
C ASN A 7 1.89 -0.42 -18.23
N LEU A 8 1.87 -1.59 -17.59
CA LEU A 8 2.67 -1.87 -16.40
C LEU A 8 4.18 -1.92 -16.77
N GLN A 9 4.59 -1.11 -17.73
CA GLN A 9 5.95 -0.72 -18.05
C GLN A 9 6.10 0.73 -17.61
N VAL A 10 6.50 0.82 -16.35
CA VAL A 10 6.88 2.02 -15.62
C VAL A 10 7.92 2.80 -16.44
N ASN A 11 7.53 3.94 -17.01
CA ASN A 11 8.43 4.79 -17.79
C ASN A 11 9.14 5.78 -16.86
N ILE A 12 10.12 5.30 -16.08
CA ILE A 12 11.04 6.16 -15.35
C ILE A 12 12.15 6.59 -16.30
N SER A 13 12.15 7.85 -16.73
CA SER A 13 13.29 8.44 -17.43
C SER A 13 14.08 9.34 -16.47
N VAL A 14 15.19 8.85 -15.93
CA VAL A 14 16.21 9.70 -15.30
C VAL A 14 17.33 9.87 -16.31
N GLY A 15 17.45 11.06 -16.90
CA GLY A 15 18.51 11.39 -17.86
C GLY A 15 18.23 11.01 -19.32
N GLY A 16 16.97 10.85 -19.72
CA GLY A 16 16.62 10.57 -21.13
C GLY A 16 16.87 9.12 -21.57
N VAL A 17 17.19 8.23 -20.64
CA VAL A 17 17.26 6.78 -20.87
C VAL A 17 16.04 6.15 -20.19
N PRO A 18 15.14 5.47 -20.93
CA PRO A 18 14.00 4.79 -20.31
C PRO A 18 14.52 3.62 -19.47
N PHE A 19 14.25 3.64 -18.16
CA PHE A 19 14.53 2.52 -17.29
C PHE A 19 13.52 1.42 -17.61
N LYS A 20 13.91 0.48 -18.50
CA LYS A 20 13.13 -0.73 -18.78
C LYS A 20 13.09 -1.54 -17.49
N GLN A 21 12.03 -1.38 -16.68
CA GLN A 21 11.98 -2.04 -15.39
C GLN A 21 11.95 -3.56 -15.58
N ASP A 22 13.03 -4.23 -15.16
CA ASP A 22 13.22 -5.65 -15.41
C ASP A 22 12.08 -6.46 -14.78
N LYS A 23 11.34 -7.22 -15.60
CA LYS A 23 10.28 -8.13 -15.15
C LYS A 23 10.78 -9.09 -14.07
N HIS A 24 12.05 -9.50 -14.16
CA HIS A 24 12.72 -10.31 -13.14
C HIS A 24 12.83 -9.60 -11.78
N LEU A 25 13.13 -8.30 -11.77
CA LEU A 25 13.24 -7.51 -10.54
C LEU A 25 11.87 -7.37 -9.88
N MET A 26 10.83 -7.08 -10.67
CA MET A 26 9.44 -7.04 -10.19
C MET A 26 9.00 -8.37 -9.60
N PHE A 27 9.34 -9.48 -10.25
CA PHE A 27 9.05 -10.82 -9.74
C PHE A 27 9.78 -11.12 -8.43
N ILE A 28 11.06 -10.76 -8.31
CA ILE A 28 11.83 -10.98 -7.08
C ILE A 28 11.18 -10.21 -5.91
N PHE A 29 10.86 -8.94 -6.09
CA PHE A 29 10.29 -8.13 -5.01
C PHE A 29 8.85 -8.55 -4.66
N TRP A 30 7.96 -8.56 -5.64
CA TRP A 30 6.53 -8.75 -5.40
C TRP A 30 6.11 -10.22 -5.38
N GLY A 31 6.79 -11.07 -6.15
CA GLY A 31 6.49 -12.50 -6.27
C GLY A 31 7.23 -13.40 -5.27
N ILE A 32 8.39 -12.99 -4.75
CA ILE A 32 9.16 -13.79 -3.77
C ILE A 32 9.29 -13.09 -2.42
N ILE A 33 9.92 -11.90 -2.36
CA ILE A 33 10.26 -11.23 -1.10
C ILE A 33 8.99 -10.89 -0.31
N LEU A 34 8.01 -10.25 -0.95
CA LEU A 34 6.76 -9.86 -0.32
C LEU A 34 5.99 -11.05 0.30
N PRO A 35 5.71 -12.16 -0.40
CA PRO A 35 4.98 -13.28 0.20
C PRO A 35 5.79 -14.02 1.26
N VAL A 36 7.12 -14.10 1.15
CA VAL A 36 7.97 -14.68 2.21
C VAL A 36 7.86 -13.85 3.49
N ILE A 37 8.12 -12.54 3.42
CA ILE A 37 7.98 -11.65 4.58
C ILE A 37 6.54 -11.66 5.10
N GLY A 38 5.56 -11.61 4.20
CA GLY A 38 4.14 -11.68 4.50
C GLY A 38 3.76 -12.95 5.26
N SER A 39 4.32 -14.11 4.91
CA SER A 39 4.04 -15.37 5.60
C SER A 39 4.50 -15.36 7.07
N PHE A 40 5.69 -14.83 7.35
CA PHE A 40 6.16 -14.63 8.72
C PHE A 40 5.27 -13.64 9.48
N GLY A 41 4.86 -12.55 8.81
CA GLY A 41 3.92 -11.57 9.36
C GLY A 41 2.55 -12.16 9.70
N LEU A 42 2.00 -13.02 8.83
CA LEU A 42 0.73 -13.71 9.07
C LEU A 42 0.82 -14.65 10.27
N ILE A 43 1.91 -15.42 10.40
CA ILE A 43 2.10 -16.30 11.56
C ILE A 43 2.13 -15.48 12.86
N GLY A 44 2.91 -14.39 12.90
CA GLY A 44 2.97 -13.51 14.06
C GLY A 44 1.61 -12.89 14.41
N ASN A 45 0.87 -12.42 13.41
CA ASN A 45 -0.45 -11.85 13.60
C ASN A 45 -1.49 -12.91 14.04
N MET A 46 -1.41 -14.14 13.53
CA MET A 46 -2.27 -15.23 13.99
C MET A 46 -2.06 -15.53 15.47
N LEU A 47 -0.81 -15.59 15.94
CA LEU A 47 -0.50 -15.74 17.37
C LEU A 47 -1.09 -14.59 18.19
N ASN A 48 -0.95 -13.34 17.70
CA ASN A 48 -1.52 -12.16 18.36
C ASN A 48 -3.05 -12.22 18.43
N ILE A 49 -3.74 -12.69 17.38
CA ILE A 49 -5.20 -12.88 17.41
C ILE A 49 -5.58 -13.89 18.48
N ILE A 50 -4.92 -15.05 18.53
CA ILE A 50 -5.21 -16.11 19.51
C ILE A 50 -5.06 -15.59 20.95
N VAL A 51 -4.07 -14.74 21.22
CA VAL A 51 -3.82 -14.19 22.55
C VAL A 51 -4.77 -13.05 22.87
N LEU A 52 -4.91 -12.06 21.98
CA LEU A 52 -5.68 -10.84 22.24
C LEU A 52 -7.19 -11.07 22.28
N PHE A 53 -7.72 -12.09 21.61
CA PHE A 53 -9.16 -12.39 21.60
C PHE A 53 -9.63 -13.27 22.76
N ARG A 54 -8.72 -13.64 23.69
CA ARG A 54 -9.12 -14.33 24.94
C ARG A 54 -10.03 -13.44 25.79
N ARG A 55 -11.04 -14.06 26.43
CA ARG A 55 -12.07 -13.38 27.23
C ARG A 55 -11.53 -12.62 28.46
N GLU A 56 -10.32 -12.96 28.90
CA GLU A 56 -9.68 -12.41 30.10
C GLU A 56 -9.10 -11.00 29.87
N MET A 57 -8.76 -10.65 28.63
CA MET A 57 -8.12 -9.37 28.28
C MET A 57 -9.19 -8.28 28.08
N LYS A 58 -9.49 -7.51 29.15
CA LYS A 58 -10.54 -6.47 29.17
C LYS A 58 -9.98 -5.06 29.43
N SER A 59 -9.18 -4.52 28.52
CA SER A 59 -8.70 -3.13 28.54
C SER A 59 -9.12 -2.37 27.27
N THR A 60 -9.23 -1.04 27.32
CA THR A 60 -9.45 -0.18 26.15
C THR A 60 -8.34 -0.33 25.12
N THR A 61 -7.08 -0.39 25.58
CA THR A 61 -5.91 -0.67 24.74
C THR A 61 -6.06 -1.95 23.91
N VAL A 62 -6.70 -2.99 24.45
CA VAL A 62 -6.88 -4.28 23.76
C VAL A 62 -7.76 -4.13 22.52
N TYR A 63 -8.73 -3.21 22.50
CA TYR A 63 -9.54 -2.97 21.31
C TYR A 63 -8.71 -2.38 20.18
N PHE A 64 -7.85 -1.40 20.47
CA PHE A 64 -6.90 -0.87 19.48
C PHE A 64 -5.94 -1.94 18.97
N LEU A 65 -5.37 -2.75 19.86
CA LEU A 65 -4.46 -3.84 19.49
C LEU A 65 -5.15 -4.90 18.63
N ARG A 66 -6.41 -5.25 18.92
CA ARG A 66 -7.19 -6.16 18.08
C ARG A 66 -7.41 -5.57 16.69
N THR A 67 -7.79 -4.29 16.60
CA THR A 67 -7.96 -3.61 15.31
C THR A 67 -6.64 -3.58 14.53
N LEU A 68 -5.52 -3.28 15.19
CA LEU A 68 -4.19 -3.27 14.57
C LEU A 68 -3.89 -4.61 13.89
N VAL A 69 -3.98 -5.71 14.63
CA VAL A 69 -3.66 -7.05 14.12
C VAL A 69 -4.61 -7.49 13.00
N LEU A 70 -5.90 -7.11 13.08
CA LEU A 70 -6.86 -7.35 11.99
C LEU A 70 -6.49 -6.57 10.73
N THR A 71 -6.12 -5.28 10.86
CA THR A 71 -5.69 -4.46 9.73
C THR A 71 -4.37 -4.94 9.13
N ASP A 72 -3.38 -5.31 9.94
CA ASP A 72 -2.10 -5.86 9.47
C ASP A 72 -2.31 -7.16 8.69
N THR A 73 -3.15 -8.04 9.21
CA THR A 73 -3.50 -9.30 8.54
C THR A 73 -4.17 -9.03 7.20
N GLY A 74 -5.14 -8.12 7.16
CA GLY A 74 -5.85 -7.77 5.93
C GLY A 74 -4.96 -7.10 4.88
N ILE A 75 -4.04 -6.22 5.30
CA ILE A 75 -3.04 -5.59 4.41
C ILE A 75 -2.15 -6.67 3.79
N ILE A 76 -1.59 -7.57 4.59
CA ILE A 76 -0.69 -8.62 4.08
C ILE A 76 -1.43 -9.52 3.08
N VAL A 77 -2.64 -9.99 3.42
CA VAL A 77 -3.46 -10.81 2.51
C VAL A 77 -3.78 -10.06 1.22
N GLY A 78 -4.19 -8.80 1.31
CA GLY A 78 -4.49 -7.97 0.15
C GLY A 78 -3.27 -7.73 -0.74
N CYS A 79 -2.09 -7.47 -0.17
CA CYS A 79 -0.85 -7.31 -0.93
C CYS A 79 -0.45 -8.61 -1.66
N ILE A 80 -0.59 -9.78 -1.03
CA ILE A 80 -0.31 -11.06 -1.69
C ILE A 80 -1.29 -11.30 -2.84
N LEU A 81 -2.58 -11.06 -2.62
CA LEU A 81 -3.62 -11.25 -3.65
C LEU A 81 -3.51 -10.25 -4.80
N GLY A 82 -3.06 -9.02 -4.54
CA GLY A 82 -3.01 -7.93 -5.51
C GLY A 82 -1.67 -7.76 -6.23
N LEU A 83 -0.54 -8.08 -5.59
CA LEU A 83 0.80 -7.81 -6.13
C LEU A 83 1.55 -9.11 -6.46
N SER A 84 1.54 -10.12 -5.58
CA SER A 84 2.28 -11.36 -5.84
C SER A 84 1.66 -12.20 -6.96
N SER A 85 0.33 -12.21 -7.04
CA SER A 85 -0.42 -12.96 -8.05
C SER A 85 -0.09 -12.53 -9.48
N ILE A 86 -0.04 -11.23 -9.75
CA ILE A 86 0.29 -10.69 -11.07
C ILE A 86 1.76 -10.95 -11.42
N SER A 87 2.67 -10.82 -10.46
CA SER A 87 4.10 -11.04 -10.71
C SER A 87 4.43 -12.46 -11.15
N ILE A 88 3.72 -13.47 -10.64
CA ILE A 88 3.91 -14.88 -11.04
C ILE A 88 3.51 -15.09 -12.51
N THR A 89 2.45 -14.42 -12.97
CA THR A 89 2.00 -14.56 -14.36
C THR A 89 3.01 -14.04 -15.38
N GLN A 90 3.89 -13.11 -14.98
CA GLN A 90 4.91 -12.54 -15.86
C GLN A 90 6.05 -13.53 -16.21
N LEU A 91 6.23 -14.60 -15.43
CA LEU A 91 7.22 -15.65 -15.71
C LEU A 91 6.70 -16.78 -16.60
N HIS A 92 5.37 -16.97 -16.65
CA HIS A 92 4.74 -18.04 -17.41
C HIS A 92 3.63 -17.50 -18.32
N PRO A 93 3.95 -16.57 -19.24
CA PRO A 93 2.96 -15.96 -20.14
C PRO A 93 2.28 -16.99 -21.05
N ASP A 94 2.97 -18.11 -21.35
CA ASP A 94 2.48 -19.16 -22.25
C ASP A 94 1.49 -20.11 -21.57
N ASN A 95 1.35 -20.07 -20.23
CA ASN A 95 0.39 -20.91 -19.52
C ASN A 95 -1.03 -20.33 -19.68
N PRO A 96 -1.98 -21.07 -20.27
CA PRO A 96 -3.32 -20.56 -20.54
C PRO A 96 -4.08 -20.14 -19.28
N ALA A 97 -3.84 -20.79 -18.14
CA ALA A 97 -4.48 -20.44 -16.88
C ALA A 97 -3.96 -19.11 -16.32
N MET A 98 -2.65 -18.85 -16.44
CA MET A 98 -2.04 -17.58 -16.01
C MET A 98 -2.47 -16.44 -16.93
N ASN A 99 -2.54 -16.70 -18.24
CA ASN A 99 -3.05 -15.75 -19.21
C ASN A 99 -4.51 -15.36 -18.93
N TYR A 100 -5.36 -16.33 -18.61
CA TYR A 100 -6.75 -16.07 -18.18
C TYR A 100 -6.82 -15.25 -16.89
N TYR A 101 -5.97 -15.56 -15.90
CA TYR A 101 -5.91 -14.79 -14.66
C TYR A 101 -5.56 -13.31 -14.93
N THR A 102 -4.53 -13.05 -15.73
CA THR A 102 -4.03 -11.71 -16.02
C THR A 102 -5.02 -10.86 -16.81
N HIS A 103 -5.69 -11.43 -17.81
CA HIS A 103 -6.54 -10.67 -18.73
C HIS A 103 -8.03 -10.72 -18.40
N VAL A 104 -8.46 -11.49 -17.39
CA VAL A 104 -9.87 -11.58 -16.99
C VAL A 104 -10.05 -11.31 -15.51
N ILE A 105 -9.34 -12.04 -14.65
CA ILE A 105 -9.55 -11.95 -13.21
C ILE A 105 -8.90 -10.69 -12.63
N TYR A 106 -7.64 -10.45 -12.95
CA TYR A 106 -6.83 -9.40 -12.34
C TYR A 106 -7.40 -7.97 -12.53
N PRO A 107 -7.84 -7.56 -13.73
CA PRO A 107 -8.37 -6.20 -13.94
C PRO A 107 -9.60 -5.92 -13.06
N HIS A 108 -10.45 -6.92 -12.82
CA HIS A 108 -11.61 -6.79 -11.93
C HIS A 108 -11.23 -6.82 -10.45
N MET A 109 -10.18 -7.55 -10.07
CA MET A 109 -9.72 -7.64 -8.69
C MET A 109 -8.90 -6.43 -8.22
N TYR A 110 -8.15 -5.79 -9.12
CA TYR A 110 -7.19 -4.74 -8.77
C TYR A 110 -7.83 -3.56 -8.02
N THR A 111 -8.82 -2.90 -8.63
CA THR A 111 -9.46 -1.71 -8.05
C THR A 111 -10.06 -1.95 -6.66
N PRO A 112 -10.88 -2.99 -6.42
CA PRO A 112 -11.44 -3.23 -5.09
C PRO A 112 -10.38 -3.65 -4.07
N ILE A 113 -9.38 -4.46 -4.44
CA ILE A 113 -8.29 -4.82 -3.51
C ILE A 113 -7.50 -3.58 -3.13
N ASN A 114 -7.14 -2.73 -4.10
CA ASN A 114 -6.40 -1.49 -3.84
C ASN A 114 -7.16 -0.58 -2.87
N PHE A 115 -8.47 -0.39 -3.09
CA PHE A 115 -9.32 0.37 -2.17
C PHE A 115 -9.30 -0.20 -0.75
N ILE A 116 -9.52 -1.51 -0.60
CA ILE A 116 -9.55 -2.19 0.71
C ILE A 116 -8.19 -2.06 1.41
N VAL A 117 -7.09 -2.37 0.72
CA VAL A 117 -5.74 -2.31 1.29
C VAL A 117 -5.40 -0.90 1.75
N MET A 118 -5.69 0.12 0.95
CA MET A 118 -5.39 1.51 1.32
C MET A 118 -6.28 2.01 2.47
N ALA A 119 -7.53 1.56 2.58
CA ALA A 119 -8.40 1.85 3.71
C ALA A 119 -7.93 1.15 5.00
N LEU A 120 -7.48 -0.11 4.91
CA LEU A 120 -6.90 -0.85 6.03
C LEU A 120 -5.58 -0.21 6.48
N GLN A 121 -4.73 0.22 5.55
CA GLN A 121 -3.48 0.93 5.86
C GLN A 121 -3.75 2.25 6.59
N PHE A 122 -4.70 3.05 6.10
CA PHE A 122 -5.11 4.27 6.79
C PHE A 122 -5.56 3.95 8.23
N THR A 123 -6.44 2.96 8.37
CA THR A 123 -6.94 2.55 9.70
C THR A 123 -5.81 2.12 10.61
N ASN A 124 -4.86 1.31 10.12
CA ASN A 124 -3.71 0.82 10.87
C ASN A 124 -2.84 1.97 11.43
N VAL A 125 -2.51 2.94 10.59
CA VAL A 125 -1.70 4.11 10.96
C VAL A 125 -2.41 4.94 12.03
N TRP A 126 -3.68 5.28 11.82
CA TRP A 126 -4.42 6.14 12.75
C TRP A 126 -4.82 5.43 14.05
N VAL A 127 -5.00 4.11 14.04
CA VAL A 127 -5.15 3.30 15.25
C VAL A 127 -3.84 3.25 16.06
N THR A 128 -2.69 3.18 15.38
CA THR A 128 -1.36 3.27 16.02
C THR A 128 -1.17 4.62 16.73
N VAL A 129 -1.57 5.71 16.08
CA VAL A 129 -1.59 7.04 16.71
C VAL A 129 -2.55 7.06 17.89
N ALA A 130 -3.78 6.55 17.72
CA ALA A 130 -4.80 6.55 18.77
C ALA A 130 -4.39 5.77 20.02
N VAL A 131 -3.72 4.62 19.88
CA VAL A 131 -3.23 3.86 21.05
C VAL A 131 -2.09 4.60 21.77
N THR A 132 -1.24 5.34 21.06
CA THR A 132 -0.22 6.19 21.69
C THR A 132 -0.86 7.37 22.42
N ILE A 133 -1.88 8.00 21.85
CA ILE A 133 -2.67 9.05 22.53
C ILE A 133 -3.33 8.50 23.79
N GLU A 134 -3.97 7.33 23.70
CA GLU A 134 -4.61 6.68 24.85
C GLU A 134 -3.60 6.48 25.99
N ARG A 135 -2.44 5.92 25.68
CA ARG A 135 -1.36 5.71 26.65
C ARG A 135 -0.85 7.02 27.24
N TYR A 136 -0.66 8.04 26.40
CA TYR A 136 -0.24 9.36 26.85
C TYR A 136 -1.23 9.96 27.85
N ILE A 137 -2.53 9.95 27.55
CA ILE A 137 -3.57 10.50 28.44
C ILE A 137 -3.67 9.67 29.73
N ALA A 138 -3.63 8.33 29.62
CA ALA A 138 -3.71 7.44 30.77
C ALA A 138 -2.56 7.66 31.77
N ILE A 139 -1.36 8.01 31.27
CA ILE A 139 -0.19 8.30 32.10
C ILE A 139 -0.24 9.75 32.58
N CYS A 140 -0.29 10.72 31.67
CA CYS A 140 -0.06 12.14 32.01
C CYS A 140 -1.26 12.83 32.65
N HIS A 141 -2.47 12.33 32.41
CA HIS A 141 -3.71 12.92 32.89
C HIS A 141 -4.60 11.86 33.57
N PRO A 142 -4.19 11.33 34.73
CA PRO A 142 -4.88 10.22 35.38
C PRO A 142 -6.34 10.52 35.74
N PHE A 143 -6.69 11.79 36.01
CA PHE A 143 -8.07 12.21 36.26
C PHE A 143 -8.95 12.31 35.00
N SER A 144 -8.34 12.46 33.82
CA SER A 144 -9.03 12.40 32.53
C SER A 144 -9.04 10.99 31.93
N ALA A 145 -8.25 10.08 32.49
CA ALA A 145 -8.13 8.71 32.02
C ALA A 145 -9.44 7.92 32.10
N ASP A 146 -10.37 8.29 32.99
CA ASP A 146 -11.68 7.64 33.11
C ASP A 146 -12.53 7.77 31.83
N PHE A 147 -12.45 8.91 31.14
CA PHE A 147 -13.12 9.11 29.85
C PHE A 147 -12.50 8.25 28.74
N VAL A 148 -11.17 8.17 28.72
CA VAL A 148 -10.40 7.40 27.72
C VAL A 148 -10.55 5.89 27.93
N ARG A 149 -10.65 5.46 29.20
CA ARG A 149 -10.89 4.06 29.60
C ARG A 149 -12.35 3.61 29.36
N ASN A 150 -13.22 4.49 28.88
CA ASN A 150 -14.59 4.14 28.53
C ASN A 150 -14.64 3.37 27.20
N LYS A 151 -15.04 2.10 27.26
CA LYS A 151 -15.15 1.19 26.10
C LYS A 151 -16.04 1.74 24.99
N ARG A 152 -17.13 2.44 25.33
CA ARG A 152 -18.05 3.02 24.33
C ARG A 152 -17.32 4.08 23.52
N ASN A 153 -16.56 4.96 24.17
CA ASN A 153 -15.81 6.01 23.52
C ASN A 153 -14.70 5.44 22.63
N THR A 154 -14.00 4.41 23.12
CA THR A 154 -13.00 3.67 22.32
C THR A 154 -13.61 3.08 21.05
N PHE A 155 -14.77 2.43 21.16
CA PHE A 155 -15.44 1.83 20.01
C PHE A 155 -15.92 2.90 19.00
N ILE A 156 -16.47 4.01 19.48
CA ILE A 156 -16.86 5.14 18.64
C ILE A 156 -15.63 5.71 17.92
N LEU A 157 -14.52 5.93 18.61
CA LEU A 157 -13.28 6.44 18.02
C LEU A 157 -12.76 5.52 16.90
N ILE A 158 -12.68 4.21 17.15
CA ILE A 158 -12.25 3.24 16.13
C ILE A 158 -13.23 3.26 14.94
N GLY A 159 -14.53 3.30 15.19
CA GLY A 159 -15.55 3.42 14.15
C GLY A 159 -15.38 4.68 13.29
N CYS A 160 -15.14 5.82 13.92
CA CYS A 160 -14.86 7.08 13.22
C CYS A 160 -13.60 6.99 12.36
N ILE A 161 -12.51 6.41 12.88
CA ILE A 161 -11.28 6.19 12.10
C ILE A 161 -11.57 5.34 10.85
N CYS A 162 -12.30 4.24 10.99
CA CYS A 162 -12.67 3.38 9.86
C CYS A 162 -13.53 4.12 8.82
N VAL A 163 -14.51 4.92 9.26
CA VAL A 163 -15.37 5.69 8.35
C VAL A 163 -14.55 6.73 7.58
N ILE A 164 -13.66 7.46 8.26
CA ILE A 164 -12.77 8.43 7.63
C ILE A 164 -11.81 7.72 6.64
N ALA A 165 -11.27 6.56 7.02
CA ALA A 165 -10.40 5.75 6.17
C ALA A 165 -11.10 5.33 4.87
N ILE A 166 -12.35 4.87 4.98
CA ILE A 166 -13.18 4.50 3.83
C ILE A 166 -13.43 5.73 2.96
N ALA A 167 -13.89 6.84 3.56
CA ALA A 167 -14.22 8.07 2.84
C ALA A 167 -13.01 8.64 2.09
N TYR A 168 -11.84 8.68 2.72
CA TYR A 168 -10.59 9.14 2.12
C TYR A 168 -10.20 8.33 0.88
N ASN A 169 -10.52 7.03 0.84
CA ASN A 169 -10.14 6.13 -0.25
C ASN A 169 -11.19 6.00 -1.35
N ILE A 170 -12.39 6.56 -1.20
CA ILE A 170 -13.46 6.52 -2.22
C ILE A 170 -12.97 6.94 -3.63
N PRO A 171 -12.18 8.01 -3.81
CA PRO A 171 -11.70 8.41 -5.14
C PRO A 171 -10.95 7.31 -5.90
N ARG A 172 -10.27 6.38 -5.20
CA ARG A 172 -9.54 5.27 -5.81
C ARG A 172 -10.45 4.30 -6.55
N CYS A 173 -11.70 4.13 -6.10
CA CYS A 173 -12.69 3.28 -6.77
C CYS A 173 -13.01 3.76 -8.19
N PHE A 174 -12.81 5.05 -8.46
CA PHE A 174 -13.16 5.69 -9.73
C PHE A 174 -11.93 6.02 -10.58
N ALA A 175 -10.72 5.75 -10.09
CA ALA A 175 -9.47 6.09 -10.80
C ALA A 175 -9.14 5.14 -11.95
N THR A 176 -9.62 3.90 -11.88
CA THR A 176 -9.37 2.85 -12.86
C THR A 176 -10.68 2.21 -13.31
N LYS A 177 -10.75 1.84 -14.59
CA LYS A 177 -11.87 1.10 -15.18
C LYS A 177 -11.34 -0.08 -15.99
N VAL A 178 -12.16 -1.13 -16.10
CA VAL A 178 -11.86 -2.28 -16.96
C VAL A 178 -12.47 -2.01 -18.33
N THR A 179 -11.68 -2.18 -19.39
CA THR A 179 -12.11 -2.04 -20.77
C THR A 179 -11.66 -3.25 -21.59
N GLU A 180 -12.41 -3.58 -22.63
CA GLU A 180 -11.92 -4.50 -23.66
C GLU A 180 -10.71 -3.87 -24.36
N CYS A 181 -9.72 -4.69 -24.68
CA CYS A 181 -8.60 -4.25 -25.49
C CYS A 181 -9.12 -3.78 -26.85
N ASP A 182 -8.67 -2.63 -27.33
CA ASP A 182 -9.07 -2.18 -28.66
C ASP A 182 -8.36 -3.05 -29.70
N ASN A 183 -9.14 -3.80 -30.49
CA ASN A 183 -8.60 -4.56 -31.64
C ASN A 183 -8.08 -3.64 -32.75
N ARG A 184 -8.16 -2.32 -32.57
CA ARG A 184 -7.69 -1.29 -33.50
C ARG A 184 -6.67 -0.36 -32.85
N THR A 185 -5.47 -0.85 -32.60
CA THR A 185 -4.30 0.02 -32.55
C THR A 185 -3.40 -0.26 -33.74
N GLU A 186 -3.48 0.69 -34.67
CA GLU A 186 -2.53 1.02 -35.71
C GLU A 186 -1.16 0.37 -35.51
N CYS A 187 -0.72 -0.45 -36.47
CA CYS A 187 0.70 -0.64 -36.69
C CYS A 187 1.30 0.76 -36.93
N VAL A 188 1.88 1.36 -35.89
CA VAL A 188 2.86 2.44 -36.09
C VAL A 188 4.02 1.77 -36.78
N THR A 189 3.97 1.76 -38.11
CA THR A 189 5.12 1.46 -38.94
C THR A 189 6.11 2.58 -38.66
N SER A 190 7.00 2.35 -37.70
CA SER A 190 8.27 3.05 -37.68
C SER A 190 8.99 2.61 -38.94
N CYS A 191 8.85 3.40 -40.00
CA CYS A 191 9.59 3.17 -41.23
C CYS A 191 11.08 3.29 -40.92
N VAL A 192 11.75 2.16 -40.70
CA VAL A 192 13.21 2.09 -40.75
C VAL A 192 13.59 1.95 -42.22
N GLY A 193 13.52 3.07 -42.94
CA GLY A 193 13.82 3.16 -44.36
C GLY A 193 14.21 4.59 -44.73
N ASN A 194 15.00 4.75 -45.79
CA ASN A 194 15.43 6.07 -46.23
C ASN A 194 14.22 6.96 -46.55
N ARG A 195 14.32 8.24 -46.14
CA ARG A 195 13.26 9.27 -46.11
C ARG A 195 12.49 9.52 -47.42
N SER A 196 12.93 8.93 -48.53
CA SER A 196 12.35 9.08 -49.87
C SER A 196 11.17 8.15 -50.17
N GLU A 197 10.97 7.04 -49.45
CA GLU A 197 9.87 6.09 -49.74
C GLU A 197 8.54 6.45 -49.05
N CYS A 198 8.56 7.17 -47.93
CA CYS A 198 7.34 7.53 -47.17
C CYS A 198 6.47 8.61 -47.83
N ARG A 199 6.92 9.27 -48.91
CA ARG A 199 6.21 10.40 -49.54
C ARG A 199 5.24 10.00 -50.65
N SER A 200 5.21 8.74 -51.05
CA SER A 200 4.53 8.33 -52.29
C SER A 200 3.12 7.77 -52.12
N GLY A 201 2.54 7.81 -50.91
CA GLY A 201 1.11 7.50 -50.67
C GLY A 201 0.62 6.11 -51.11
N ALA A 202 1.51 5.21 -51.53
CA ALA A 202 1.18 3.85 -51.91
C ALA A 202 1.32 2.94 -50.69
N MET A 203 0.21 2.40 -50.19
CA MET A 203 0.20 1.27 -49.27
C MET A 203 0.89 0.09 -49.98
N PRO A 204 2.00 -0.47 -49.47
CA PRO A 204 2.43 -1.78 -49.93
C PRO A 204 1.42 -2.82 -49.44
N ASN A 205 1.09 -3.79 -50.30
CA ASN A 205 0.47 -5.04 -49.85
C ASN A 205 1.47 -5.74 -48.92
N VAL A 206 1.34 -5.53 -47.62
CA VAL A 206 2.15 -6.23 -46.61
C VAL A 206 1.55 -7.62 -46.46
N THR A 207 2.05 -8.58 -47.23
CA THR A 207 1.72 -10.00 -47.10
C THR A 207 2.69 -10.78 -46.22
N GLU A 208 3.68 -10.16 -45.59
CA GLU A 208 4.63 -10.89 -44.74
C GLU A 208 5.25 -9.96 -43.70
N CYS A 209 4.88 -10.15 -42.42
CA CYS A 209 5.54 -9.53 -41.28
C CYS A 209 6.77 -10.36 -40.93
N ASP A 210 7.80 -10.34 -41.77
CA ASP A 210 9.08 -10.94 -41.41
C ASP A 210 9.93 -9.97 -40.59
N ASN A 211 10.26 -10.41 -39.36
CA ASN A 211 11.28 -9.87 -38.46
C ASN A 211 11.08 -8.44 -37.90
N ILE A 212 10.01 -8.23 -37.13
CA ILE A 212 9.98 -7.21 -36.07
C ILE A 212 9.80 -7.90 -34.71
N THR A 213 10.85 -7.89 -33.91
CA THR A 213 10.94 -8.57 -32.60
C THR A 213 10.19 -7.88 -31.46
N ASP A 214 9.37 -6.85 -31.70
CA ASP A 214 8.61 -6.17 -30.63
C ASP A 214 7.27 -5.58 -31.13
N CYS A 215 6.49 -6.35 -31.90
CA CYS A 215 5.06 -6.08 -32.07
C CYS A 215 4.27 -6.74 -30.93
N ILE A 216 3.88 -5.98 -29.90
CA ILE A 216 2.85 -6.43 -28.94
C ILE A 216 1.49 -6.23 -29.61
N THR A 217 1.10 -7.18 -30.45
CA THR A 217 -0.30 -7.31 -30.92
C THR A 217 -0.94 -8.52 -30.22
N PRO A 218 -2.12 -8.38 -29.57
CA PRO A 218 -2.96 -9.52 -29.27
C PRO A 218 -3.86 -9.79 -30.48
N CYS A 219 -3.31 -10.27 -31.59
CA CYS A 219 -4.10 -10.91 -32.65
C CYS A 219 -3.73 -12.39 -32.69
N ASP A 220 -3.99 -13.08 -31.59
CA ASP A 220 -4.20 -14.52 -31.61
C ASP A 220 -5.72 -14.71 -31.70
N ASP A 221 -6.23 -15.05 -32.89
CA ASP A 221 -7.65 -15.33 -33.13
C ASP A 221 -8.22 -16.43 -32.20
N ASN A 222 -7.35 -17.18 -31.50
CA ASN A 222 -7.74 -18.18 -30.50
C ASN A 222 -7.80 -17.66 -29.06
N LYS A 223 -7.34 -16.43 -28.75
CA LYS A 223 -7.42 -15.83 -27.40
C LYS A 223 -8.68 -14.96 -27.26
N ARG A 224 -9.80 -15.59 -26.87
CA ARG A 224 -11.14 -14.97 -26.78
C ARG A 224 -11.34 -13.91 -25.67
N TYR A 225 -10.32 -13.55 -24.88
CA TYR A 225 -10.49 -12.69 -23.72
C TYR A 225 -9.29 -11.73 -23.60
N CYS A 226 -9.53 -10.43 -23.83
CA CYS A 226 -8.56 -9.37 -23.57
C CYS A 226 -9.28 -8.22 -22.86
N LEU A 227 -9.23 -8.22 -21.52
CA LEU A 227 -9.61 -7.07 -20.71
C LEU A 227 -8.33 -6.42 -20.17
N SER A 228 -8.26 -5.10 -20.29
CA SER A 228 -7.19 -4.29 -19.74
C SER A 228 -7.73 -3.34 -18.67
N LEU A 229 -6.90 -3.08 -17.67
CA LEU A 229 -7.17 -2.05 -16.69
C LEU A 229 -6.64 -0.72 -17.26
N VAL A 230 -7.50 0.29 -17.36
CA VAL A 230 -7.12 1.61 -17.87
C VAL A 230 -7.47 2.69 -16.85
N THR A 231 -6.72 3.79 -16.85
CA THR A 231 -7.04 4.96 -16.03
C THR A 231 -8.25 5.71 -16.58
N THR A 232 -9.11 6.16 -15.68
CA THR A 232 -10.25 7.03 -16.03
C THR A 232 -9.79 8.48 -16.18
N ASP A 233 -10.70 9.34 -16.65
CA ASP A 233 -10.42 10.78 -16.75
C ASP A 233 -10.08 11.39 -15.39
N LEU A 234 -10.71 10.92 -14.31
CA LEU A 234 -10.37 11.31 -12.94
C LEU A 234 -8.93 10.89 -12.59
N GLY A 235 -8.58 9.63 -12.85
CA GLY A 235 -7.28 9.06 -12.52
C GLY A 235 -6.11 9.73 -13.25
N ARG A 236 -6.36 10.32 -14.42
CA ARG A 236 -5.36 11.04 -15.25
C ARG A 236 -5.20 12.51 -14.91
N THR A 237 -6.05 13.07 -14.05
CA THR A 237 -5.92 14.47 -13.65
C THR A 237 -4.68 14.66 -12.78
N GLU A 238 -3.95 15.77 -12.98
CA GLU A 238 -2.86 16.17 -12.08
C GLU A 238 -3.33 16.27 -10.61
N GLY A 239 -4.59 16.68 -10.43
CA GLY A 239 -5.29 16.68 -9.13
C GLY A 239 -5.29 15.32 -8.44
N TYR A 240 -5.60 14.25 -9.18
CA TYR A 240 -5.64 12.91 -8.63
C TYR A 240 -4.23 12.29 -8.48
N GLU A 241 -3.41 12.41 -9.52
CA GLU A 241 -2.10 11.75 -9.58
C GLU A 241 -1.12 12.39 -8.60
N GLN A 242 -0.91 13.70 -8.67
CA GLN A 242 0.08 14.39 -7.84
C GLN A 242 -0.49 14.77 -6.47
N TYR A 243 -1.63 15.45 -6.42
CA TYR A 243 -2.13 15.99 -5.15
C TYR A 243 -2.77 14.94 -4.25
N TYR A 244 -3.66 14.10 -4.79
CA TYR A 244 -4.34 13.08 -3.99
C TYR A 244 -3.47 11.85 -3.73
N SER A 245 -2.90 11.25 -4.78
CA SER A 245 -2.19 9.97 -4.63
C SER A 245 -0.84 10.12 -3.95
N VAL A 246 -0.12 11.21 -4.21
CA VAL A 246 1.22 11.45 -3.66
C VAL A 246 1.20 12.39 -2.46
N TYR A 247 0.82 13.67 -2.64
CA TYR A 247 0.97 14.67 -1.57
C TYR A 247 0.02 14.43 -0.39
N ALA A 248 -1.26 14.11 -0.63
CA ALA A 248 -2.19 13.83 0.45
C ALA A 248 -1.78 12.55 1.21
N TYR A 249 -1.30 11.52 0.50
CA TYR A 249 -0.73 10.33 1.15
C TYR A 249 0.49 10.67 2.02
N MET A 250 1.44 11.43 1.47
CA MET A 250 2.64 11.87 2.19
C MET A 250 2.27 12.63 3.47
N VAL A 251 1.30 13.55 3.41
CA VAL A 251 0.90 14.34 4.58
C VAL A 251 0.11 13.50 5.57
N VAL A 252 -0.96 12.83 5.12
CA VAL A 252 -1.97 12.22 5.99
C VAL A 252 -1.54 10.85 6.52
N ILE A 253 -0.78 10.09 5.74
CA ILE A 253 -0.35 8.72 6.10
C ILE A 253 1.06 8.71 6.67
N TYR A 254 1.94 9.61 6.24
CA TYR A 254 3.35 9.62 6.67
C TYR A 254 3.69 10.74 7.65
N ILE A 255 3.69 12.00 7.20
CA ILE A 255 4.25 13.14 7.96
C ILE A 255 3.43 13.41 9.23
N VAL A 256 2.11 13.59 9.14
CA VAL A 256 1.28 13.95 10.29
C VAL A 256 1.32 12.84 11.36
N PRO A 257 1.10 11.56 11.04
CA PRO A 257 1.21 10.48 12.02
C PRO A 257 2.61 10.39 12.64
N LEU A 258 3.68 10.53 11.85
CA LEU A 258 5.06 10.48 12.35
C LEU A 258 5.34 11.60 13.35
N VAL A 259 4.97 12.84 13.02
CA VAL A 259 5.14 14.00 13.90
C VAL A 259 4.36 13.82 15.19
N ILE A 260 3.10 13.37 15.11
CA ILE A 260 2.28 13.09 16.29
C ILE A 260 2.93 12.01 17.15
N LEU A 261 3.40 10.90 16.57
CA LEU A 261 4.07 9.83 17.31
C LEU A 261 5.34 10.32 17.97
N ILE A 262 6.18 11.10 17.28
CA ILE A 262 7.41 11.67 17.87
C ILE A 262 7.07 12.56 19.07
N ILE A 263 6.15 13.51 18.89
CA ILE A 263 5.75 14.44 19.96
C ILE A 263 5.18 13.67 21.15
N LEU A 264 4.22 12.78 20.93
CA LEU A 264 3.57 12.02 22.01
C LEU A 264 4.56 11.12 22.74
N ASN A 265 5.44 10.43 22.02
CA ASN A 265 6.45 9.57 22.64
C ASN A 265 7.45 10.39 23.46
N ILE A 266 7.88 11.58 23.00
CA ILE A 266 8.72 12.49 23.78
C ILE A 266 8.00 12.95 25.05
N LEU A 267 6.75 13.40 24.94
CA LEU A 267 5.97 13.86 26.09
C LEU A 267 5.74 12.72 27.11
N LEU A 268 5.49 11.50 26.63
CA LEU A 268 5.34 10.31 27.45
C LEU A 268 6.63 10.00 28.22
N ILE A 269 7.81 10.13 27.60
CA ILE A 269 9.11 9.97 28.29
C ILE A 269 9.26 11.01 29.39
N ILE A 270 9.01 12.29 29.07
CA ILE A 270 9.18 13.39 30.03
C ILE A 270 8.32 13.15 31.26
N GLU A 271 7.04 12.77 31.08
CA GLU A 271 6.14 12.56 32.21
C GLU A 271 6.47 11.29 32.98
N LEU A 272 6.85 10.19 32.31
CA LEU A 272 7.33 8.99 32.99
C LEU A 272 8.57 9.28 33.85
N MET A 273 9.53 10.05 33.34
CA MET A 273 10.71 10.46 34.11
C MET A 273 10.34 11.34 35.30
N ARG A 274 9.38 12.27 35.15
CA ARG A 274 8.87 13.10 36.25
C ARG A 274 8.20 12.28 37.33
N MET A 275 7.30 11.35 36.96
CA MET A 275 6.64 10.45 37.90
C MET A 275 7.65 9.60 38.67
N ARG A 276 8.70 9.15 37.99
CA ARG A 276 9.79 8.37 38.60
C ARG A 276 10.64 9.20 39.55
N LYS A 277 11.02 10.43 39.20
CA LYS A 277 11.75 11.33 40.11
C LYS A 277 10.97 11.62 41.40
N ARG A 278 9.64 11.74 41.31
CA ARG A 278 8.77 11.85 42.50
C ARG A 278 8.79 10.56 43.34
N ARG A 279 8.75 9.39 42.68
CA ARG A 279 8.76 8.08 43.35
C ARG A 279 10.10 7.76 44.00
N SER A 280 11.23 8.08 43.37
CA SER A 280 12.59 7.86 43.90
C SER A 280 12.89 8.70 45.14
N ALA A 281 12.28 9.89 45.25
CA ALA A 281 12.38 10.72 46.46
C ALA A 281 11.63 10.13 47.66
N THR A 282 10.67 9.23 47.43
CA THR A 282 9.88 8.57 48.49
C THR A 282 10.37 7.14 48.77
N PHE A 283 10.84 6.41 47.76
CA PHE A 283 11.41 5.06 47.87
C PHE A 283 12.44 4.80 46.76
N PRO A 284 13.72 4.53 47.07
CA PRO A 284 14.71 4.14 46.07
C PRO A 284 14.33 2.77 45.47
N SER A 285 14.14 2.70 44.15
CA SER A 285 13.90 1.43 43.45
C SER A 285 15.23 0.86 42.94
N PRO A 286 15.51 -0.45 43.07
CA PRO A 286 16.75 -1.06 42.58
C PRO A 286 16.75 -1.40 41.08
N ASN A 287 15.68 -1.10 40.32
CA ASN A 287 15.41 -1.79 39.05
C ASN A 287 15.54 -0.88 37.80
N GLU A 288 16.78 -0.48 37.50
CA GLU A 288 17.22 0.29 36.33
C GLU A 288 16.83 -0.40 34.99
N ASN A 289 16.77 -1.74 34.98
CA ASN A 289 16.41 -2.55 33.81
C ASN A 289 15.01 -2.25 33.24
N SER A 290 14.06 -1.82 34.08
CA SER A 290 12.71 -1.45 33.62
C SER A 290 12.68 -0.11 32.88
N GLU A 291 13.70 0.73 33.07
CA GLU A 291 13.79 2.08 32.51
C GLU A 291 14.26 2.05 31.06
N THR A 292 15.29 1.26 30.78
CA THR A 292 15.78 0.99 29.44
C THR A 292 14.69 0.36 28.57
N ASN A 293 13.92 -0.58 29.12
CA ASN A 293 12.87 -1.28 28.39
C ASN A 293 11.76 -0.36 27.86
N MET A 294 11.31 0.62 28.66
CA MET A 294 10.25 1.55 28.24
C MET A 294 10.74 2.52 27.15
N SER A 295 11.93 3.09 27.32
CA SER A 295 12.52 4.01 26.32
C SER A 295 12.81 3.29 25.01
N ILE A 296 13.25 2.03 25.07
CA ILE A 296 13.41 1.16 23.90
C ILE A 296 12.08 1.01 23.16
N VAL A 297 10.96 0.72 23.84
CA VAL A 297 9.65 0.56 23.18
C VAL A 297 9.24 1.82 22.39
N LEU A 298 9.52 3.01 22.93
CA LEU A 298 9.13 4.29 22.29
C LEU A 298 9.99 4.62 21.07
N ILE A 299 11.30 4.36 21.16
CA ILE A 299 12.23 4.47 20.01
C ILE A 299 11.84 3.44 18.94
N LEU A 300 11.55 2.20 19.36
CA LEU A 300 11.12 1.14 18.44
C LEU A 300 9.85 1.51 17.69
N ILE A 301 8.83 2.10 18.34
CA ILE A 301 7.60 2.50 17.65
C ILE A 301 7.90 3.48 16.50
N VAL A 302 8.73 4.50 16.73
CA VAL A 302 9.07 5.50 15.71
C VAL A 302 9.94 4.89 14.61
N VAL A 303 10.95 4.11 14.97
CA VAL A 303 11.84 3.45 14.00
C VAL A 303 11.07 2.46 13.13
N VAL A 304 10.23 1.61 13.74
CA VAL A 304 9.38 0.66 13.01
C VAL A 304 8.40 1.40 12.10
N PHE A 305 7.79 2.50 12.55
CA PHE A 305 6.92 3.30 11.70
C PHE A 305 7.65 3.82 10.45
N ILE A 306 8.85 4.39 10.63
CA ILE A 306 9.67 4.90 9.51
C ILE A 306 10.01 3.74 8.56
N LEU A 307 10.50 2.62 9.09
CA LEU A 307 10.93 1.48 8.26
C LEU A 307 9.77 0.85 7.49
N CYS A 308 8.59 0.72 8.10
CA CYS A 308 7.44 0.10 7.47
C CYS A 308 6.73 1.04 6.49
N GLN A 309 6.65 2.35 6.79
CA GLN A 309 5.85 3.28 6.00
C GLN A 309 6.63 3.94 4.86
N THR A 310 7.95 4.08 4.98
CA THR A 310 8.78 4.73 3.94
C THR A 310 8.74 4.00 2.60
N PRO A 311 8.84 2.66 2.51
CA PRO A 311 8.71 1.96 1.22
C PRO A 311 7.36 2.21 0.53
N GLY A 312 6.27 2.26 1.31
CA GLY A 312 4.93 2.56 0.79
C GLY A 312 4.81 3.99 0.24
N LEU A 313 5.46 4.95 0.91
CA LEU A 313 5.56 6.33 0.42
C LEU A 313 6.37 6.40 -0.88
N VAL A 314 7.54 5.76 -0.92
CA VAL A 314 8.40 5.70 -2.10
C VAL A 314 7.64 5.09 -3.28
N ALA A 315 6.83 4.06 -3.03
CA ALA A 315 5.97 3.46 -4.05
C ALA A 315 4.90 4.43 -4.61
N GLN A 316 4.53 5.51 -3.91
CA GLN A 316 3.65 6.53 -4.49
C GLN A 316 4.42 7.49 -5.43
N PHE A 317 5.72 7.70 -5.23
CA PHE A 317 6.54 8.63 -6.03
C PHE A 317 7.07 8.05 -7.34
N GLY A 318 6.88 6.75 -7.58
CA GLY A 318 7.61 6.03 -8.64
C GLY A 318 6.85 4.89 -9.30
N PHE A 319 5.52 4.96 -9.41
CA PHE A 319 4.69 4.04 -10.20
C PHE A 319 3.48 4.75 -10.79
#